data_AF-A0A3A3GGB1-F1
#
_entry.id   AF-A0A3A3GGB1-F1
#
_cell.length_a   1.000
_cell.length_b   1.000
_cell.length_c   1.000
_cell.angle_alpha   90.00
_cell.angle_beta   90.00
_cell.angle_gamma   90.00
#
_symmetry.space_group_name_H-M   'P 1'
#
loop_
_entity.id
_entity.type
_entity.pdbx_description
1 polymer ?
#
loop_
_entity_poly.entity_id
_entity_poly.type
_entity_poly.pdbx_seq_one_letter_code
_entity_poly.pdbx_strand_id
1 'polypeptide(L)'
;MIRIMASLVSALVLSFIFTIINHNNSEGVLYYSFSTKFLNGSLLLFCIYFFIGTPISFYIDKNIQNTNKFKQIAQYFFVGVLLGMIFVIIKPIHHFMSGIQLVLIFGVASCIFALFLQLFRFIFKKR
;
A
#
# COMPACT_ATOMS: atom_id res chain seq x y z
N MET A 1 1.55 3.35 17.94
CA MET A 1 2.27 4.47 17.29
C MET A 1 3.10 4.03 16.08
N ILE A 2 4.04 3.08 16.22
CA ILE A 2 4.90 2.55 15.13
C ILE A 2 4.11 2.20 13.85
N ARG A 3 2.94 1.55 13.98
CA ARG A 3 2.10 1.15 12.85
C ARG A 3 1.44 2.31 12.11
N ILE A 4 1.03 3.34 12.86
CA ILE A 4 0.40 4.55 12.32
C ILE A 4 1.45 5.37 11.57
N MET A 5 2.68 5.45 12.10
CA MET A 5 3.82 6.05 11.41
C MET A 5 4.17 5.28 10.13
N ALA A 6 4.21 3.94 10.19
CA ALA A 6 4.47 3.12 9.02
C ALA A 6 3.42 3.30 7.92
N SER A 7 2.13 3.38 8.28
CA SER A 7 1.04 3.62 7.31
C SER A 7 1.10 5.02 6.70
N LEU A 8 1.48 6.02 7.49
CA LEU A 8 1.59 7.40 7.02
C LEU A 8 2.77 7.54 6.06
N VAL A 9 3.93 7.00 6.42
CA VAL A 9 5.14 7.05 5.59
C VAL A 9 4.97 6.23 4.31
N SER A 10 4.39 5.03 4.38
CA SER A 10 4.15 4.22 3.17
C SER A 10 3.16 4.89 2.23
N ALA A 11 2.08 5.48 2.75
CA ALA A 11 1.09 6.20 1.95
C ALA A 11 1.68 7.44 1.28
N LEU A 12 2.54 8.19 1.97
CA LEU A 12 3.25 9.34 1.39
C LEU A 12 4.20 8.90 0.26
N VAL A 13 5.03 7.89 0.51
CA VAL A 13 6.02 7.41 -0.48
C VAL A 13 5.33 6.83 -1.71
N LEU A 14 4.31 5.97 -1.53
CA LEU A 14 3.56 5.42 -2.65
C LEU A 14 2.78 6.48 -3.43
N SER A 15 2.13 7.42 -2.74
CA SER A 15 1.44 8.51 -3.42
C SER A 15 2.42 9.39 -4.21
N PHE A 16 3.61 9.63 -3.67
CA PHE A 16 4.64 10.40 -4.37
C PHE A 16 5.11 9.69 -5.64
N ILE A 17 5.40 8.39 -5.55
CA ILE A 17 5.79 7.56 -6.70
C ILE A 17 4.69 7.56 -7.76
N PHE A 18 3.42 7.34 -7.37
CA PHE A 18 2.30 7.35 -8.32
C PHE A 18 2.08 8.71 -8.96
N THR A 19 2.25 9.80 -8.20
CA THR A 19 2.05 11.15 -8.72
C THR A 19 3.15 11.50 -9.73
N ILE A 20 4.41 11.14 -9.48
CA ILE A 20 5.51 11.34 -10.44
C ILE A 20 5.28 10.53 -11.72
N ILE A 21 4.93 9.24 -11.59
CA ILE A 21 4.70 8.37 -12.75
C ILE A 21 3.52 8.89 -13.61
N ASN A 22 2.43 9.35 -12.97
CA ASN A 22 1.28 9.89 -13.70
C ASN A 22 1.48 11.31 -14.22
N HIS A 23 2.36 12.12 -13.62
CA HIS A 23 2.63 13.47 -14.10
C HIS A 23 3.32 13.47 -15.47
N ASN A 24 4.18 12.47 -15.72
CA ASN A 24 4.87 12.32 -16.99
C ASN A 24 3.96 11.80 -18.13
N ASN A 25 2.76 11.30 -17.83
CA ASN A 25 1.87 10.62 -18.78
C ASN A 25 0.63 11.44 -19.18
N SER A 26 0.50 12.71 -18.77
CA SER A 26 -0.69 13.52 -19.09
C SER A 26 -0.47 14.54 -20.20
N GLU A 27 -0.71 14.13 -21.44
CA GLU A 27 -1.40 14.97 -22.42
C GLU A 27 -2.87 15.10 -21.96
N GLY A 28 -3.36 16.31 -21.68
CA GLY A 28 -4.79 16.51 -21.37
C GLY A 28 -5.15 17.75 -20.55
N VAL A 29 -5.39 18.87 -21.25
CA VAL A 29 -6.49 19.89 -21.22
C VAL A 29 -7.22 20.29 -19.91
N LEU A 30 -7.03 19.64 -18.75
CA LEU A 30 -7.61 20.09 -17.48
C LEU A 30 -6.53 20.24 -16.41
N TYR A 31 -6.33 21.48 -15.96
CA TYR A 31 -5.44 21.90 -14.86
C TYR A 31 -5.84 21.25 -13.52
N TYR A 32 -5.68 19.94 -13.38
CA TYR A 32 -5.67 19.28 -12.06
C TYR A 32 -4.25 19.33 -11.51
N SER A 33 -4.03 20.17 -10.50
CA SER A 33 -2.71 20.42 -9.92
C SER A 33 -2.14 19.14 -9.31
N PHE A 34 -0.85 18.89 -9.54
CA PHE A 34 -0.05 17.80 -8.97
C PHE A 34 -0.36 17.56 -7.48
N SER A 35 -0.57 18.64 -6.73
CA SER A 35 -0.95 18.64 -5.31
C SER A 35 -2.25 17.88 -5.02
N THR A 36 -3.30 18.06 -5.83
CA THR A 36 -4.61 17.41 -5.60
C THR A 36 -4.56 15.91 -5.84
N LYS A 37 -3.88 15.45 -6.89
CA LYS A 37 -3.69 14.02 -7.18
C LYS A 37 -2.84 13.34 -6.09
N PHE A 38 -1.79 14.01 -5.64
CA PHE A 38 -0.93 13.53 -4.55
C PHE A 38 -1.66 13.44 -3.21
N LEU A 39 -2.38 14.49 -2.82
CA LEU A 39 -3.12 14.53 -1.55
C LEU A 39 -4.20 13.46 -1.53
N ASN A 40 -5.01 13.36 -2.59
CA ASN A 40 -6.12 12.40 -2.63
C ASN A 40 -5.61 10.96 -2.66
N GLY A 41 -4.55 10.68 -3.43
CA GLY A 41 -3.88 9.37 -3.44
C GLY A 41 -3.27 9.01 -2.08
N SER A 42 -2.64 9.98 -1.40
CA SER A 42 -2.03 9.76 -0.09
C SER A 42 -3.08 9.49 0.98
N LEU A 43 -4.18 10.25 0.98
CA LEU A 43 -5.28 10.09 1.93
C LEU A 43 -5.99 8.74 1.75
N LEU A 44 -6.25 8.35 0.50
CA LEU A 44 -6.88 7.07 0.20
C LEU A 44 -5.99 5.89 0.59
N LEU A 45 -4.70 5.92 0.23
CA LEU A 45 -3.73 4.91 0.65
C LEU A 45 -3.58 4.87 2.18
N PHE A 46 -3.55 6.03 2.83
CA PHE A 46 -3.50 6.12 4.29
C PHE A 46 -4.72 5.46 4.92
N CYS A 47 -5.94 5.74 4.44
CA CYS A 47 -7.15 5.08 4.93
C CYS A 47 -7.10 3.56 4.74
N ILE A 48 -6.64 3.07 3.58
CA ILE A 48 -6.48 1.63 3.34
C ILE A 48 -5.48 1.01 4.31
N TYR A 49 -4.30 1.60 4.48
CA TYR A 49 -3.30 1.07 5.41
C TYR A 49 -3.73 1.20 6.87
N PHE A 50 -4.46 2.25 7.22
CA PHE A 50 -4.95 2.45 8.57
C PHE A 50 -6.06 1.47 8.91
N PHE A 51 -7.12 1.37 8.11
CA PHE A 51 -8.27 0.52 8.40
C PHE A 51 -8.04 -0.96 8.09
N ILE A 52 -7.19 -1.29 7.13
CA ILE A 52 -7.00 -2.67 6.67
C ILE A 52 -5.60 -3.17 7.05
N GLY A 53 -4.57 -2.35 6.78
CA GLY A 53 -3.19 -2.69 7.12
C GLY A 53 -2.96 -2.86 8.63
N THR A 54 -3.54 -2.01 9.48
CA THR A 54 -3.34 -2.12 10.94
C THR A 54 -3.98 -3.37 11.56
N PRO A 55 -5.27 -3.73 11.36
CA PRO A 55 -5.81 -4.96 11.94
C PRO A 55 -5.15 -6.20 11.37
N ILE A 56 -4.84 -6.22 10.07
CA ILE A 56 -4.13 -7.33 9.46
C ILE A 56 -2.73 -7.50 10.07
N SER A 57 -2.03 -6.41 10.34
CA SER A 57 -0.74 -6.50 11.03
C SER A 57 -0.84 -7.09 12.43
N PHE A 58 -1.95 -6.87 13.16
CA PHE A 58 -2.19 -7.53 14.46
C PHE A 58 -2.42 -9.03 14.29
N TYR A 59 -3.19 -9.42 13.27
CA TYR A 59 -3.46 -10.82 12.97
C TYR A 59 -2.18 -11.57 12.56
N ILE A 60 -1.40 -10.98 11.65
CA ILE A 60 -0.12 -11.51 11.17
C ILE A 60 0.88 -11.64 12.33
N ASP A 61 0.98 -10.66 13.21
CA ASP A 61 1.87 -10.74 14.38
C ASP A 61 1.47 -11.83 15.37
N LYS A 62 0.17 -11.97 15.62
CA LYS A 62 -0.34 -13.00 16.53
C LYS A 62 -0.08 -14.39 15.97
N ASN A 63 -0.18 -14.54 14.64
CA ASN A 63 0.03 -15.82 13.95
C ASN A 63 1.52 -16.12 13.68
N ILE A 64 2.40 -15.10 13.71
CA ILE A 64 3.84 -15.21 13.41
C ILE A 64 4.70 -14.85 14.62
N GLN A 65 4.43 -15.47 15.77
CA GLN A 65 5.35 -15.34 16.91
C GLN A 65 6.71 -16.03 16.66
N ASN A 66 6.83 -16.90 15.65
CA ASN A 66 8.04 -17.73 15.46
C ASN A 66 8.47 -18.00 14.00
N THR A 67 8.02 -17.22 13.01
CA THR A 67 8.37 -17.50 11.60
C THR A 67 9.24 -16.43 10.92
N ASN A 68 10.00 -16.87 9.92
CA ASN A 68 10.93 -16.06 9.14
C ASN A 68 10.29 -14.76 8.62
N LYS A 69 11.06 -13.67 8.66
CA LYS A 69 10.67 -12.34 8.14
C LYS A 69 10.13 -12.39 6.69
N PHE A 70 10.62 -13.33 5.88
CA PHE A 70 10.13 -13.60 4.53
C PHE A 70 8.68 -14.08 4.48
N LYS A 71 8.24 -14.93 5.43
CA LYS A 71 6.85 -15.39 5.51
C LYS A 71 5.90 -14.24 5.87
N GLN A 72 6.33 -13.30 6.72
CA GLN A 72 5.56 -12.10 7.00
C GLN A 72 5.37 -11.27 5.72
N ILE A 73 6.43 -10.97 4.99
CA ILE A 73 6.36 -10.20 3.74
C ILE A 73 5.44 -10.89 2.72
N ALA A 74 5.54 -12.20 2.57
CA ALA A 74 4.66 -12.97 1.69
C ALA A 74 3.17 -12.85 2.11
N GLN A 75 2.86 -12.88 3.40
CA GLN A 75 1.48 -12.69 3.87
C GLN A 75 0.95 -11.27 3.57
N TYR A 76 1.77 -10.24 3.76
CA TYR A 76 1.39 -8.88 3.38
C TYR A 76 1.17 -8.76 1.86
N PHE A 77 2.00 -9.43 1.05
CA PHE A 77 1.79 -9.49 -0.40
C PHE A 77 0.44 -10.13 -0.76
N PHE A 78 0.12 -11.29 -0.19
CA PHE A 78 -1.15 -11.98 -0.42
C PHE A 78 -2.36 -11.13 -0.03
N VAL A 79 -2.28 -10.44 1.11
CA VAL A 79 -3.31 -9.50 1.54
C VAL A 79 -3.49 -8.37 0.52
N GLY A 80 -2.38 -7.81 0.03
CA GLY A 80 -2.41 -6.77 -1.00
C GLY A 80 -3.06 -7.25 -2.29
N VAL A 81 -2.68 -8.44 -2.76
CA VAL A 81 -3.29 -9.07 -3.94
C VAL A 81 -4.78 -9.28 -3.74
N LEU A 82 -5.20 -9.75 -2.57
CA LEU A 82 -6.62 -9.98 -2.25
C LEU A 82 -7.41 -8.67 -2.27
N LEU A 83 -6.87 -7.59 -1.69
CA LEU A 83 -7.44 -6.24 -1.79
C LEU A 83 -7.55 -5.75 -3.24
N GLY A 84 -6.49 -5.96 -4.03
CA GLY A 84 -6.49 -5.62 -5.45
C GLY A 84 -7.58 -6.37 -6.23
N MET A 85 -7.77 -7.67 -5.95
CA MET A 85 -8.84 -8.47 -6.57
C MET A 85 -10.23 -7.96 -6.17
N ILE A 86 -10.45 -7.66 -4.88
CA ILE A 86 -11.71 -7.06 -4.41
C ILE A 86 -12.00 -5.76 -5.18
N PHE A 87 -10.97 -4.93 -5.39
CA PHE A 87 -11.12 -3.67 -6.10
C PHE A 87 -11.52 -3.87 -7.58
N VAL A 88 -10.92 -4.85 -8.26
CA VAL A 88 -11.27 -5.22 -9.65
C VAL A 88 -12.69 -5.77 -9.74
N ILE A 89 -13.15 -6.50 -8.72
CA ILE A 89 -14.53 -7.04 -8.67
C ILE A 89 -15.55 -5.90 -8.47
N ILE A 90 -15.27 -4.95 -7.57
CA ILE A 90 -16.18 -3.82 -7.28
C ILE A 90 -16.24 -2.85 -8.46
N LYS A 91 -15.09 -2.61 -9.10
CA LYS A 91 -14.99 -1.71 -10.25
C LYS A 91 -14.46 -2.49 -11.46
N PRO A 92 -15.35 -3.16 -12.21
CA PRO A 92 -14.93 -3.98 -13.34
C PRO A 92 -14.18 -3.13 -14.36
N ILE A 93 -12.95 -3.52 -14.65
CA ILE A 93 -12.08 -2.83 -15.60
C ILE A 93 -12.25 -3.53 -16.95
N HIS A 94 -12.61 -2.77 -17.99
CA HIS A 94 -12.84 -3.31 -19.33
C HIS A 94 -11.59 -3.96 -19.95
N HIS A 95 -10.39 -3.56 -19.52
CA HIS A 95 -9.13 -4.15 -19.94
C HIS A 95 -8.54 -5.06 -18.87
N PHE A 96 -8.51 -6.36 -19.17
CA PHE A 96 -7.96 -7.39 -18.29
C PHE A 96 -6.52 -7.12 -17.84
N MET A 97 -5.68 -6.60 -18.74
CA MET A 97 -4.28 -6.25 -18.45
C MET A 97 -4.16 -5.15 -17.39
N SER A 98 -5.05 -4.15 -17.43
CA SER A 98 -5.10 -3.07 -16.44
C SER A 98 -5.55 -3.59 -15.06
N GLY A 99 -6.43 -4.60 -15.04
CA GLY A 99 -6.83 -5.30 -13.82
C GLY A 99 -5.68 -6.05 -13.16
N ILE A 100 -4.91 -6.83 -13.94
CA ILE A 100 -3.73 -7.54 -13.41
C ILE A 100 -2.68 -6.56 -12.89
N GLN A 101 -2.41 -5.47 -13.63
CA GLN A 101 -1.49 -4.43 -13.20
C GLN A 101 -1.92 -3.81 -11.87
N LEU A 102 -3.21 -3.52 -11.69
CA LEU A 102 -3.74 -2.98 -10.44
C LEU A 102 -3.56 -3.97 -9.28
N VAL A 103 -3.88 -5.25 -9.48
CA VAL A 103 -3.68 -6.30 -8.45
C VAL A 103 -2.22 -6.41 -8.04
N LEU A 104 -1.30 -6.41 -9.00
CA LEU A 104 0.14 -6.44 -8.73
C LEU A 104 0.61 -5.20 -7.97
N ILE A 105 0.13 -4.02 -8.36
CA ILE A 105 0.40 -2.76 -7.68
C ILE A 105 0.01 -2.84 -6.21
N PHE A 106 -1.19 -3.34 -5.89
CA PHE A 106 -1.64 -3.48 -4.51
C PHE A 106 -0.80 -4.49 -3.72
N GLY A 107 -0.36 -5.59 -4.35
CA GLY A 107 0.58 -6.55 -3.76
C GLY A 107 1.93 -5.92 -3.42
N VAL A 108 2.55 -5.21 -4.37
CA VAL A 108 3.83 -4.52 -4.19
C VAL A 108 3.71 -3.41 -3.14
N ALA A 109 2.64 -2.63 -3.18
CA ALA A 109 2.36 -1.58 -2.20
C ALA A 109 2.27 -2.15 -0.77
N SER A 110 1.68 -3.34 -0.62
CA SER A 110 1.57 -4.01 0.68
C SER A 110 2.92 -4.56 1.17
N CYS A 111 3.79 -5.02 0.27
CA CYS A 111 5.18 -5.34 0.60
C CYS A 111 5.96 -4.11 1.09
N ILE A 112 5.80 -2.96 0.43
CA ILE A 112 6.46 -1.71 0.84
C ILE A 112 6.01 -1.32 2.26
N PHE A 113 4.72 -1.40 2.55
CA PHE A 113 4.20 -1.20 3.90
C PHE A 113 4.82 -2.18 4.92
N ALA A 114 4.93 -3.46 4.58
CA ALA A 114 5.55 -4.46 5.44
C ALA A 114 7.03 -4.16 5.73
N LEU A 115 7.78 -3.68 4.74
CA LEU A 115 9.17 -3.26 4.89
C LEU A 115 9.29 -2.07 5.83
N PHE A 116 8.49 -1.02 5.64
CA PHE A 116 8.47 0.13 6.55
C PHE A 116 8.07 -0.29 7.97
N LEU A 117 7.07 -1.15 8.11
CA LEU A 117 6.65 -1.66 9.41
C LEU A 117 7.77 -2.45 10.11
N GLN A 118 8.51 -3.29 9.39
CA GLN A 118 9.66 -4.01 9.93
C GLN A 118 10.82 -3.06 10.28
N LEU A 119 11.08 -2.05 9.45
CA LEU A 119 12.13 -1.06 9.67
C LEU A 119 11.84 -0.21 10.92
N PHE A 120 10.61 0.29 11.04
CA PHE A 120 10.15 1.00 12.24
C PHE A 120 10.16 0.10 13.48
N ARG A 121 9.79 -1.18 13.37
CA ARG A 121 9.94 -2.12 14.50
C ARG A 121 11.39 -2.33 14.87
N PHE A 122 12.31 -2.44 13.93
CA PHE A 122 13.74 -2.62 14.24
C PHE A 122 14.30 -1.39 14.97
N ILE A 123 13.94 -0.19 14.53
CA ILE A 123 14.38 1.07 15.14
C ILE A 123 13.79 1.26 16.54
N PHE A 124 12.50 1.01 16.72
CA PHE A 124 11.80 1.29 17.98
C PHE A 124 11.75 0.12 18.97
N LYS A 125 12.08 -1.12 18.57
CA LYS A 125 12.16 -2.30 19.46
C LYS A 125 13.55 -2.45 20.11
N LYS A 126 14.41 -1.42 20.04
CA LYS A 126 15.72 -1.38 20.73
C LYS A 126 15.65 -0.76 22.14
N ARG A 127 14.52 -0.87 22.83
CA ARG A 127 14.37 -0.65 24.27
C ARG A 127 13.60 -1.81 24.87
#